data_AF-A0A971QN32-F1
#
_entry.id   AF-A0A971QN32-F1
#
_cell.length_a   1.000
_cell.length_b   1.000
_cell.length_c   1.000
_cell.angle_alpha   90.00
_cell.angle_beta   90.00
_cell.angle_gamma   90.00
#
_symmetry.space_group_name_H-M   'P 1'
#
loop_
_entity.id
_entity.type
_entity.pdbx_description
1 polymer ?
#
loop_
_entity_poly.entity_id
_entity_poly.type
_entity_poly.pdbx_seq_one_letter_code
_entity_poly.pdbx_strand_id
1 'polypeptide(L)'
;MQQTEKYWRLITRTAVIGVFVMVGVGAVLIFTPTIRESKARQKKLERLEAQIKKEKEAAEKNATNSRRFSTDPEFVERVAHEVGYVSPDETVYIFPSEEDED
;
A
#
# COMPACT_ATOMS: atom_id res chain seq x y z
N MET A 1 -20.69 -55.92 -46.42
CA MET A 1 -20.14 -55.61 -45.09
C MET A 1 -19.19 -54.39 -45.06
N GLN A 2 -18.88 -53.71 -46.18
CA GLN A 2 -17.95 -52.56 -46.19
C GLN A 2 -18.55 -51.23 -45.69
N GLN A 3 -19.87 -51.09 -45.69
CA GLN A 3 -20.51 -49.82 -45.28
C GLN A 3 -20.40 -49.59 -43.77
N THR A 4 -20.51 -50.66 -42.98
CA THR A 4 -20.38 -50.62 -41.51
C THR A 4 -19.02 -50.10 -41.06
N GLU A 5 -17.93 -50.48 -41.72
CA GLU A 5 -16.59 -49.99 -41.38
C GLU A 5 -16.42 -48.49 -41.63
N LYS A 6 -17.00 -47.96 -42.72
CA LYS A 6 -16.99 -46.52 -43.01
C LYS A 6 -17.74 -45.71 -41.96
N TYR A 7 -18.94 -46.16 -41.57
CA TYR A 7 -19.72 -45.49 -40.52
C TYR A 7 -19.04 -45.57 -39.17
N TRP A 8 -18.47 -46.73 -38.81
CA TRP A 8 -17.73 -46.89 -37.57
C TRP A 8 -16.56 -45.92 -37.50
N ARG A 9 -15.77 -45.83 -38.58
CA ARG A 9 -14.62 -44.93 -38.67
C ARG A 9 -15.01 -43.45 -38.64
N LEU A 10 -16.16 -43.09 -39.22
CA LEU A 10 -16.72 -41.73 -39.15
C LEU A 10 -17.14 -41.37 -37.73
N ILE A 11 -17.86 -42.26 -37.03
CA ILE A 11 -18.33 -42.06 -35.65
C ILE A 11 -17.13 -41.96 -34.69
N THR A 12 -16.14 -42.83 -34.83
CA THR A 12 -14.94 -42.77 -33.98
C THR A 12 -14.17 -41.47 -34.22
N ARG A 13 -14.05 -41.02 -35.47
CA ARG A 13 -13.34 -39.79 -35.82
C ARG A 13 -14.03 -38.56 -35.26
N THR A 14 -15.35 -38.46 -35.36
CA THR A 14 -16.11 -37.34 -34.78
C THR A 14 -16.08 -37.36 -33.26
N ALA A 15 -16.16 -38.54 -32.63
CA ALA A 15 -16.02 -38.68 -31.18
C ALA A 15 -14.65 -38.22 -30.68
N VAL A 16 -13.56 -38.61 -31.34
CA VAL A 16 -12.19 -38.18 -30.96
C VAL A 16 -12.02 -36.68 -31.11
N ILE A 17 -12.54 -36.07 -32.18
CA ILE A 17 -12.51 -34.62 -32.36
C ILE A 17 -13.30 -33.92 -31.23
N GLY A 18 -14.48 -34.44 -30.87
CA GLY A 18 -15.28 -33.91 -29.77
C GLY A 18 -14.54 -33.93 -28.42
N VAL A 19 -13.85 -35.03 -28.12
CA VAL A 19 -13.02 -35.15 -26.91
C VAL A 19 -11.87 -34.13 -26.92
N PHE A 20 -11.18 -33.97 -28.05
CA PHE A 20 -10.10 -32.98 -28.18
C PHE A 20 -10.59 -31.54 -27.97
N VAL A 21 -11.76 -31.19 -28.51
CA VAL A 21 -12.37 -29.87 -28.32
C VAL A 21 -12.73 -29.67 -26.84
N MET A 22 -13.32 -30.68 -26.19
CA MET A 22 -13.69 -30.60 -24.78
C MET A 22 -12.47 -30.41 -23.86
N VAL A 23 -11.38 -31.12 -24.13
CA VAL A 23 -10.11 -30.97 -23.41
C VAL A 23 -9.49 -29.59 -23.67
N GLY A 24 -9.51 -29.11 -24.93
CA GLY A 24 -8.99 -27.79 -25.29
C GLY A 24 -9.73 -26.65 -24.59
N VAL A 25 -11.06 -26.69 -24.59
CA VAL A 25 -11.90 -25.70 -23.90
C VAL A 25 -11.68 -25.77 -22.38
N GLY A 26 -11.58 -26.97 -21.81
CA GLY A 26 -11.25 -27.15 -20.39
C GLY A 26 -9.89 -26.53 -20.02
N ALA A 27 -8.87 -26.76 -20.83
CA ALA A 27 -7.54 -26.18 -20.62
C ALA A 27 -7.56 -24.65 -20.67
N VAL A 28 -8.26 -24.06 -21.66
CA VAL A 28 -8.41 -22.60 -21.77
C VAL A 28 -9.18 -22.04 -20.57
N LEU A 29 -10.24 -22.70 -20.12
CA LEU A 29 -11.02 -22.28 -18.96
C LEU A 29 -10.26 -22.39 -17.63
N ILE A 30 -9.27 -23.28 -17.51
CA ILE A 30 -8.39 -23.36 -16.33
C ILE A 30 -7.29 -22.29 -16.41
N PHE A 31 -6.78 -22.00 -17.62
CA PHE A 31 -5.71 -21.02 -17.81
C PHE A 31 -6.20 -19.56 -17.67
N THR A 32 -7.44 -19.28 -18.08
CA THR A 32 -8.04 -17.93 -18.08
C THR A 32 -8.25 -17.31 -16.69
N PRO A 33 -8.82 -18.00 -15.67
CA PRO A 33 -9.08 -17.39 -14.36
C PRO A 33 -7.79 -17.06 -13.60
N THR A 34 -6.72 -17.81 -13.83
CA THR A 34 -5.42 -17.64 -13.16
C THR A 34 -4.76 -16.28 -13.48
N ILE A 35 -5.03 -15.70 -14.65
CA ILE A 35 -4.46 -14.41 -15.06
C ILE A 35 -5.24 -13.21 -14.49
N ARG A 36 -6.52 -13.37 -14.14
CA ARG A 36 -7.32 -12.25 -13.58
C ARG A 36 -7.08 -12.09 -12.08
N GLU A 37 -6.82 -13.17 -11.35
CA GLU A 37 -6.52 -13.10 -9.91
C GLU A 37 -5.16 -12.45 -9.60
N SER A 38 -4.15 -12.65 -10.46
CA SER A 38 -2.82 -12.09 -10.24
C SER A 38 -2.78 -10.57 -10.30
N LYS A 39 -3.68 -9.91 -11.05
CA LYS A 39 -3.81 -8.44 -11.06
C LYS A 39 -4.48 -7.89 -9.79
N ALA A 40 -5.45 -8.62 -9.24
CA ALA A 40 -6.12 -8.20 -8.01
C ALA A 40 -5.21 -8.34 -6.78
N ARG A 41 -4.34 -9.35 -6.76
CA ARG A 41 -3.33 -9.53 -5.69
C ARG A 41 -2.21 -8.49 -5.77
N GLN A 42 -1.74 -8.14 -6.98
CA GLN A 42 -0.73 -7.09 -7.17
C GLN A 42 -1.22 -5.72 -6.72
N LYS A 43 -2.46 -5.32 -7.04
CA LYS A 43 -3.04 -4.05 -6.55
C LYS A 43 -3.14 -3.96 -5.03
N LYS A 44 -3.36 -5.09 -4.34
CA LYS A 44 -3.40 -5.11 -2.87
C LYS A 44 -2.00 -4.93 -2.27
N LEU A 45 -0.99 -5.58 -2.84
CA LEU A 45 0.40 -5.43 -2.41
C LEU A 45 0.89 -4.00 -2.60
N GLU A 46 0.69 -3.42 -3.79
CA GLU A 46 1.11 -2.06 -4.10
C GLU A 46 0.44 -1.02 -3.19
N ARG A 47 -0.85 -1.20 -2.87
CA ARG A 47 -1.59 -0.34 -1.94
C ARG A 47 -1.12 -0.48 -0.49
N LEU A 48 -0.73 -1.68 -0.05
CA LEU A 48 -0.18 -1.90 1.29
C LEU A 48 1.22 -1.28 1.40
N GLU A 49 2.05 -1.47 0.38
CA GLU A 49 3.41 -0.97 0.34
C GLU A 49 3.45 0.57 0.29
N ALA A 50 2.52 1.19 -0.44
CA ALA A 50 2.34 2.65 -0.43
C ALA A 50 1.92 3.19 0.95
N GLN A 51 1.07 2.48 1.69
CA GLN A 51 0.67 2.86 3.05
C GLN A 51 1.83 2.73 4.04
N ILE A 52 2.58 1.62 3.98
CA ILE A 52 3.76 1.40 4.83
C ILE A 52 4.81 2.49 4.59
N LYS A 53 5.06 2.86 3.32
CA LYS A 53 6.03 3.91 3.00
C LYS A 53 5.61 5.26 3.58
N LYS A 54 4.33 5.61 3.48
CA LYS A 54 3.79 6.87 4.03
C LYS A 54 3.88 6.93 5.56
N GLU A 55 3.57 5.83 6.24
CA GLU A 55 3.69 5.75 7.69
C GLU A 55 5.15 5.79 8.16
N LYS A 56 6.07 5.13 7.45
CA LYS A 56 7.51 5.22 7.74
C LYS A 56 8.05 6.63 7.58
N GLU A 57 7.68 7.34 6.51
CA GLU A 57 8.09 8.73 6.31
C GLU A 57 7.58 9.66 7.41
N ALA A 58 6.33 9.44 7.87
CA ALA A 58 5.76 10.19 8.98
C ALA A 58 6.47 9.87 10.31
N ALA A 59 6.79 8.60 10.55
CA ALA A 59 7.52 8.17 11.73
C ALA A 59 8.96 8.69 11.76
N GLU A 60 9.67 8.68 10.63
CA GLU A 60 11.02 9.28 10.52
C GLU A 60 10.99 10.79 10.76
N LYS A 61 10.00 11.51 10.20
CA LYS A 61 9.86 12.96 10.45
C LYS A 61 9.60 13.26 11.93
N ASN A 62 8.71 12.51 12.57
CA ASN A 62 8.44 12.67 14.00
C ASN A 62 9.66 12.30 14.85
N ALA A 63 10.34 11.19 14.56
CA ALA A 63 11.53 10.78 15.29
C ALA A 63 12.68 11.78 15.13
N THR A 64 12.85 12.38 13.94
CA THR A 64 13.86 13.41 13.70
C THR A 64 13.55 14.68 14.50
N ASN A 65 12.28 15.08 14.59
CA ASN A 65 11.88 16.21 15.42
C ASN A 65 12.07 15.90 16.91
N SER A 66 11.63 14.74 17.40
CA SER A 66 11.83 14.33 18.80
C SER A 66 13.31 14.26 19.18
N ARG A 67 14.18 13.82 18.27
CA ARG A 67 15.63 13.78 18.51
C ARG A 67 16.24 15.18 18.56
N ARG A 68 15.72 16.15 17.82
CA ARG A 68 16.13 17.56 17.94
C ARG A 68 15.72 18.16 19.28
N PHE A 69 14.49 17.88 19.73
CA PHE A 69 14.04 18.29 21.07
C PHE A 69 14.88 17.70 22.21
N SER A 70 15.44 16.50 22.06
CA SER A 70 16.26 15.88 23.12
C SER A 70 17.74 16.25 23.09
N THR A 71 18.26 16.74 21.96
CA THR A 71 19.72 16.89 21.75
C THR A 71 20.17 18.36 21.86
N ASP A 72 19.25 19.31 21.78
CA ASP A 72 19.55 20.74 21.80
C ASP A 72 18.74 21.45 22.90
N PRO A 73 19.35 21.68 24.08
CA PRO A 73 18.71 22.38 25.20
C PRO A 73 18.28 23.81 24.86
N GLU A 74 19.06 24.53 24.05
CA GLU A 74 18.73 25.91 23.64
C GLU A 74 17.46 25.95 22.77
N PHE A 75 17.23 24.90 21.97
CA PHE A 75 16.00 24.79 21.17
C PHE A 75 14.77 24.58 22.05
N VAL A 76 14.88 23.80 23.13
CA VAL A 76 13.79 23.58 24.08
C VAL A 76 13.46 24.86 24.83
N GLU A 77 14.48 25.59 25.29
CA GLU A 77 14.31 26.87 25.99
C GLU A 77 13.65 27.92 25.08
N ARG A 78 14.08 28.03 23.82
CA ARG A 78 13.47 28.95 22.85
C ARG A 78 12.01 28.64 22.56
N VAL A 79 11.68 27.37 22.36
CA VAL A 79 10.28 26.94 22.13
C VAL A 79 9.45 27.17 23.39
N ALA A 80 10.00 26.90 24.58
CA ALA A 80 9.33 27.18 25.85
C ALA A 80 9.03 28.69 26.00
N HIS A 81 9.98 29.56 25.68
CA HIS A 81 9.77 31.00 25.70
C HIS A 81 8.70 31.47 24.70
N GLU A 82 8.63 30.88 23.50
CA GLU A 82 7.58 31.21 22.51
C GLU A 82 6.17 30.86 22.99
N VAL A 83 6.02 29.80 23.80
CA VAL A 83 4.72 29.45 24.43
C VAL A 83 4.53 30.07 25.83
N GLY A 84 5.43 30.97 26.24
CA GLY A 84 5.34 31.71 27.51
C GLY A 84 5.76 30.94 28.76
N TYR A 85 6.44 29.81 28.60
CA TYR A 85 7.08 29.06 29.69
C TYR A 85 8.52 29.53 29.88
N VAL A 86 8.94 29.67 31.13
CA VAL A 86 10.28 30.14 31.53
C VAL A 86 10.92 29.16 32.50
N SER A 87 12.25 29.10 32.50
CA SER A 87 12.98 28.26 33.44
C SER A 87 12.84 28.79 34.87
N PRO A 88 12.78 27.94 35.92
CA PRO A 88 12.61 28.39 37.31
C PRO A 88 13.71 29.36 37.81
N ASP A 89 14.89 29.29 37.21
CA ASP A 89 16.08 30.08 37.58
C ASP A 89 16.32 31.29 36.66
N GLU A 90 15.39 31.61 35.75
CA GLU A 90 15.53 32.68 34.76
C GLU A 90 14.75 33.94 35.16
N THR A 91 15.36 35.12 34.93
CA THR A 91 14.71 36.42 35.17
C THR A 91 14.26 37.03 33.85
N VAL A 92 12.95 37.14 33.64
CA VAL A 92 12.35 37.70 32.41
C VAL A 92 11.83 39.11 32.65
N TYR A 93 12.18 40.02 31.75
CA TYR A 93 11.64 41.38 31.72
C TYR A 93 10.51 41.45 30.69
N ILE A 94 9.28 41.58 31.18
CA ILE A 94 8.10 41.79 30.33
C ILE A 94 7.95 43.30 30.16
N PHE A 95 8.07 43.77 28.92
CA PHE A 95 7.77 45.16 28.58
C PHE A 95 6.30 45.23 28.18
N PRO A 96 5.43 45.89 28.96
CA PRO A 96 4.06 46.12 28.51
C PRO A 96 4.11 46.97 27.25
N SER A 97 3.42 46.52 26.19
CA SER A 97 3.14 47.34 25.03
C SER A 97 2.23 48.49 25.46
N GLU A 98 2.41 49.68 24.88
CA GLU A 98 1.64 50.91 25.17
C GLU A 98 0.12 50.80 24.90
N GLU A 99 -0.41 49.59 24.63
CA GLU A 99 -1.81 49.30 24.31
C GLU A 99 -2.63 48.81 25.54
N ASP A 100 -2.02 48.66 26.72
CA ASP A 100 -2.69 48.18 27.94
C ASP A 100 -3.07 49.30 28.95
N GLU A 101 -3.00 50.58 28.55
CA GLU A 101 -3.53 51.72 29.33
C GLU A 101 -4.88 52.19 28.75
N ASP A 102 -5.97 51.47 29.05
CA ASP A 102 -7.36 51.96 28.96
C ASP A 102 -8.10 51.74 30.29
#